data_AF-A0A2N3AQI0-F1
#
_entry.id   AF-A0A2N3AQI0-F1
#
_cell.length_a   1.000
_cell.length_b   1.000
_cell.length_c   1.000
_cell.angle_alpha   90.00
_cell.angle_beta   90.00
_cell.angle_gamma   90.00
#
_symmetry.space_group_name_H-M   'P 1'
#
loop_
_entity.id
_entity.type
_entity.pdbx_description
1 polymer ?
#
loop_
_entity_poly.entity_id
_entity_poly.type
_entity_poly.pdbx_seq_one_letter_code
_entity_poly.pdbx_strand_id
1 'polypeptide(L)'
;MPSSPFADPDAEWQPRLALGVTGHRATNPAFSANSAAITDALAGLFARIEGIAAGLRGNQGAVRLHSLLVDGTDQVAGELALARGWELVVPMPFGADLNLAINAHPTTPADAAALCRGQPAADPQVEAHAAAIRTITAR
;
A
#
# COMPACT_ATOMS: atom_id res chain seq x y z
N MET A 1 33.49 15.19 -7.59
CA MET A 1 32.81 13.91 -7.32
C MET A 1 31.69 14.22 -6.32
N PRO A 2 30.41 14.07 -6.67
CA PRO A 2 29.36 14.20 -5.67
C PRO A 2 29.60 13.14 -4.58
N SER A 3 29.50 13.53 -3.32
CA SER A 3 29.58 12.61 -2.18
C SER A 3 28.52 11.52 -2.35
N SER A 4 28.89 10.26 -2.07
CA SER A 4 27.91 9.18 -1.99
C SER A 4 26.77 9.63 -1.06
N PRO A 5 25.49 9.51 -1.48
CA PRO A 5 24.36 9.79 -0.59
C PRO A 5 24.31 8.83 0.61
N PHE A 6 25.12 7.77 0.59
CA PHE A 6 25.32 6.85 1.71
C PHE A 6 26.65 7.22 2.38
N ALA A 7 26.63 8.29 3.17
CA ALA A 7 27.73 8.61 4.07
C ALA A 7 27.60 7.69 5.29
N ASP A 8 28.35 6.60 5.28
CA ASP A 8 28.36 5.57 6.33
C ASP A 8 27.02 4.82 6.54
N PRO A 9 26.77 3.74 5.76
CA PRO A 9 25.53 2.97 5.87
C PRO A 9 25.33 2.36 7.26
N ASP A 10 26.39 2.14 8.04
CA ASP A 10 26.30 1.59 9.40
C ASP A 10 25.80 2.64 10.41
N ALA A 11 25.98 3.93 10.12
CA ALA A 11 25.47 5.03 10.94
C ALA A 11 24.00 5.37 10.67
N GLU A 12 23.51 5.10 9.45
CA GLU A 12 22.13 5.38 9.03
C GLU A 12 21.20 4.15 9.13
N TRP A 13 21.76 2.94 9.10
CA TRP A 13 20.97 1.72 9.16
C TRP A 13 20.36 1.51 10.54
N GLN A 14 19.04 1.42 10.59
CA GLN A 14 18.31 0.97 11.77
C GLN A 14 17.59 -0.34 11.44
N PRO A 15 17.76 -1.39 12.27
CA PRO A 15 16.94 -2.58 12.15
C PRO A 15 15.46 -2.17 12.24
N ARG A 16 14.62 -2.78 11.41
CA ARG A 16 13.17 -2.52 11.41
C ARG A 16 12.43 -3.79 11.06
N LEU A 17 11.20 -3.89 11.54
CA LEU A 17 10.30 -4.95 11.15
C LEU A 17 9.72 -4.64 9.77
N ALA A 18 9.94 -5.54 8.80
CA ALA A 18 9.35 -5.47 7.47
C ALA A 18 8.32 -6.60 7.30
N LEU A 19 7.14 -6.24 6.80
CA LEU A 19 5.98 -7.13 6.73
C LEU A 19 5.40 -7.11 5.32
N GLY A 20 4.91 -8.25 4.84
CA GLY A 20 4.05 -8.33 3.67
C GLY A 20 2.65 -8.75 4.07
N VAL A 21 1.64 -8.09 3.53
CA VAL A 21 0.24 -8.52 3.65
C VAL A 21 -0.32 -8.69 2.25
N THR A 22 -1.01 -9.81 2.02
CA THR A 22 -1.77 -10.05 0.80
C THR A 22 -3.11 -10.66 1.16
N GLY A 23 -4.11 -10.48 0.30
CA GLY A 23 -5.38 -11.14 0.48
C GLY A 23 -6.30 -11.02 -0.72
N HIS A 24 -7.59 -11.09 -0.42
CA HIS A 24 -8.62 -11.11 -1.43
C HIS A 24 -8.88 -9.71 -1.98
N ARG A 25 -9.23 -9.66 -3.28
CA ARG A 25 -9.71 -8.47 -3.96
C ARG A 25 -11.06 -8.02 -3.44
N ALA A 26 -11.43 -6.75 -3.64
CA ALA A 26 -12.69 -6.19 -3.16
C ALA A 26 -13.91 -6.90 -3.76
N THR A 27 -13.76 -7.44 -4.97
CA THR A 27 -14.79 -8.21 -5.71
C THR A 27 -14.94 -9.65 -5.25
N ASN A 28 -14.04 -10.16 -4.41
CA ASN A 28 -14.16 -11.52 -3.90
C ASN A 28 -15.32 -11.61 -2.89
N PRO A 29 -16.27 -12.56 -3.05
CA PRO A 29 -17.44 -12.65 -2.17
C PRO A 29 -17.11 -12.78 -0.68
N ALA A 30 -16.01 -13.46 -0.33
CA ALA A 30 -15.58 -13.62 1.05
C ALA A 30 -15.07 -12.29 1.63
N PHE A 31 -14.35 -11.49 0.83
CA PHE A 31 -13.96 -10.14 1.24
C PHE A 31 -15.18 -9.24 1.36
N SER A 32 -16.02 -9.16 0.33
CA SER A 32 -17.16 -8.24 0.30
C SER A 32 -18.14 -8.50 1.45
N ALA A 33 -18.38 -9.77 1.79
CA ALA A 33 -19.26 -10.14 2.91
C ALA A 33 -18.67 -9.86 4.29
N ASN A 34 -17.35 -9.68 4.41
CA ASN A 34 -16.65 -9.61 5.70
C ASN A 34 -15.70 -8.40 5.82
N SER A 35 -15.85 -7.39 4.97
CA SER A 35 -14.86 -6.29 4.84
C SER A 35 -14.59 -5.59 6.17
N ALA A 36 -15.64 -5.28 6.95
CA ALA A 36 -15.49 -4.68 8.28
C ALA A 36 -14.72 -5.61 9.25
N ALA A 37 -15.08 -6.89 9.31
CA ALA A 37 -14.41 -7.86 10.18
C ALA A 37 -12.94 -8.09 9.78
N ILE A 38 -12.64 -8.05 8.48
CA ILE A 38 -11.27 -8.13 7.96
C ILE A 38 -10.48 -6.89 8.39
N THR A 39 -11.06 -5.70 8.24
CA THR A 39 -10.45 -4.44 8.69
C THR A 39 -10.15 -4.46 10.20
N ASP A 40 -11.11 -4.88 11.02
CA ASP A 40 -10.94 -4.98 12.48
C ASP A 40 -9.86 -6.01 12.86
N ALA A 41 -9.85 -7.16 12.18
CA ALA A 41 -8.84 -8.19 12.40
C ALA A 41 -7.44 -7.71 12.04
N LEU A 42 -7.27 -7.03 10.90
CA LEU A 42 -6.01 -6.41 10.50
C LEU A 42 -5.58 -5.31 11.47
N ALA A 43 -6.51 -4.46 11.91
CA ALA A 43 -6.23 -3.41 12.88
C ALA A 43 -5.76 -4.00 14.22
N GLY A 44 -6.39 -5.07 14.70
CA GLY A 44 -5.99 -5.80 15.90
C GLY A 44 -4.63 -6.48 15.76
N LEU A 45 -4.36 -7.09 14.59
CA LEU A 45 -3.05 -7.66 14.28
C LEU A 45 -1.96 -6.58 14.28
N PHE A 46 -2.19 -5.43 13.64
CA PHE A 46 -1.22 -4.34 13.59
C PHE A 46 -0.97 -3.74 14.98
N ALA A 47 -2.01 -3.54 15.79
CA ALA A 47 -1.85 -3.09 17.17
C ALA A 47 -1.01 -4.08 18.00
N ARG A 48 -1.19 -5.39 17.79
CA ARG A 48 -0.37 -6.41 18.45
C ARG A 48 1.09 -6.35 17.99
N ILE A 49 1.33 -6.11 16.71
CA ILE A 49 2.67 -5.92 16.17
C ILE A 49 3.34 -4.68 16.78
N GLU A 50 2.64 -3.55 16.90
CA GLU A 50 3.18 -2.36 17.56
C GLU A 50 3.54 -2.63 19.01
N GLY A 51 2.68 -3.33 19.75
CA GLY A 51 2.96 -3.71 21.13
C GLY A 51 4.23 -4.58 21.26
N ILE A 52 4.45 -5.51 20.32
CA ILE A 52 5.67 -6.33 20.28
C ILE A 52 6.88 -5.48 19.90
N ALA A 53 6.76 -4.63 18.87
CA ALA A 53 7.84 -3.79 18.36
C ALA A 53 8.30 -2.76 19.40
N ALA A 54 7.37 -2.15 20.15
CA ALA A 54 7.67 -1.23 21.24
C ALA A 54 8.43 -1.88 22.41
N GLY A 55 8.33 -3.21 22.55
CA GLY A 55 9.07 -3.99 23.54
C GLY A 55 10.50 -4.38 23.12
N LEU A 56 10.89 -4.14 21.86
CA LEU A 56 12.23 -4.44 21.37
C LEU A 56 13.25 -3.45 21.94
N ARG A 57 14.45 -3.95 22.24
CA ARG A 57 15.56 -3.13 22.75
C ARG A 57 16.40 -2.55 21.59
N GLY A 58 17.04 -1.41 21.86
CA GLY A 58 17.89 -0.72 20.88
C GLY A 58 17.11 0.21 19.96
N ASN A 59 17.83 0.96 19.13
CA ASN A 59 17.22 1.86 18.16
C ASN A 59 16.60 1.05 17.01
N GLN A 60 15.33 1.29 16.69
CA GLN A 60 14.60 0.59 15.64
C GLN A 60 13.97 1.62 14.69
N GLY A 61 14.04 1.34 13.40
CA GLY A 61 13.29 2.11 12.40
C GLY A 61 11.79 1.85 12.50
N ALA A 62 11.00 2.72 11.88
CA ALA A 62 9.56 2.51 11.74
C ALA A 62 9.25 1.15 11.09
N VAL A 63 8.16 0.52 11.51
CA VAL A 63 7.66 -0.70 10.87
C VAL A 63 7.38 -0.39 9.41
N ARG A 64 7.74 -1.32 8.52
CA ARG A 64 7.59 -1.18 7.07
C ARG A 64 6.61 -2.21 6.52
N LEU A 65 5.56 -1.75 5.85
CA LEU A 65 4.64 -2.60 5.10
C LEU A 65 5.04 -2.61 3.63
N HIS A 66 5.22 -3.81 3.08
CA HIS A 66 5.34 -4.06 1.66
C HIS A 66 3.99 -4.53 1.13
N SER A 67 3.47 -3.83 0.12
CA SER A 67 2.15 -4.13 -0.46
C SER A 67 2.15 -3.85 -1.95
N LEU A 68 1.37 -4.62 -2.72
CA LEU A 68 1.14 -4.33 -4.15
C LEU A 68 -0.04 -3.37 -4.37
N LEU A 69 -0.70 -2.91 -3.30
CA LEU A 69 -1.86 -2.01 -3.31
C LEU A 69 -3.01 -2.44 -4.22
N VAL A 70 -3.16 -3.75 -4.38
CA VAL A 70 -4.33 -4.35 -5.02
C VAL A 70 -5.60 -3.98 -4.22
N ASP A 71 -6.71 -3.75 -4.92
CA ASP A 71 -8.00 -3.47 -4.29
C ASP A 71 -8.36 -4.56 -3.26
N GLY A 72 -9.08 -4.19 -2.19
CA GLY A 72 -9.44 -5.12 -1.11
C GLY A 72 -8.42 -5.16 0.03
N THR A 73 -7.97 -6.36 0.41
CA THR A 73 -7.14 -6.55 1.62
C THR A 73 -5.85 -5.71 1.61
N ASP A 74 -5.16 -5.63 0.48
CA ASP A 74 -3.87 -4.94 0.37
C ASP A 74 -4.00 -3.43 0.59
N GLN A 75 -5.08 -2.81 0.08
CA GLN A 75 -5.39 -1.39 0.32
C GLN A 75 -5.81 -1.13 1.77
N VAL A 76 -6.67 -1.98 2.35
CA VAL A 76 -7.04 -1.89 3.78
C VAL A 76 -5.78 -1.94 4.67
N ALA A 77 -4.87 -2.85 4.39
CA ALA A 77 -3.59 -2.94 5.11
C ALA A 77 -2.72 -1.69 4.90
N GLY A 78 -2.65 -1.18 3.67
CA GLY A 78 -1.93 0.05 3.33
C GLY A 78 -2.42 1.26 4.12
N GLU A 79 -3.75 1.47 4.15
CA GLU A 79 -4.36 2.56 4.92
C GLU A 79 -4.10 2.44 6.41
N LEU A 80 -4.25 1.23 6.98
CA LEU A 80 -4.00 0.97 8.39
C LEU A 80 -2.53 1.20 8.78
N ALA A 81 -1.59 0.88 7.91
CA ALA A 81 -0.16 1.14 8.13
C ALA A 81 0.13 2.64 8.10
N LEU A 82 -0.35 3.35 7.08
CA LEU A 82 -0.18 4.81 6.97
C LEU A 82 -0.80 5.56 8.16
N ALA A 83 -1.96 5.12 8.64
CA ALA A 83 -2.62 5.70 9.82
C ALA A 83 -1.79 5.56 11.12
N ARG A 84 -0.89 4.57 11.16
CA ARG A 84 0.02 4.29 12.28
C ARG A 84 1.40 4.94 12.13
N GLY A 85 1.63 5.68 11.04
CA GLY A 85 2.95 6.25 10.73
C GLY A 85 3.98 5.19 10.33
N TRP A 86 3.53 4.01 9.91
CA TRP A 86 4.41 3.00 9.33
C TRP A 86 4.84 3.44 7.93
N GLU A 87 6.01 2.95 7.51
CA GLU A 87 6.49 3.17 6.16
C GLU A 87 5.77 2.21 5.20
N LEU A 88 5.17 2.74 4.12
CA LEU A 88 4.57 1.94 3.07
C LEU A 88 5.52 1.88 1.86
N VAL A 89 5.93 0.67 1.49
CA VAL A 89 6.71 0.43 0.27
C VAL A 89 5.85 -0.33 -0.72
N VAL A 90 5.67 0.26 -1.90
CA VAL A 90 4.86 -0.31 -2.98
C VAL A 90 5.79 -0.73 -4.12
N PRO A 91 6.33 -1.96 -4.10
CA PRO A 91 7.14 -2.46 -5.19
C PRO A 91 6.23 -2.73 -6.40
N MET A 92 6.10 -1.73 -7.27
CA MET A 92 5.24 -1.87 -8.45
C MET A 92 5.99 -2.64 -9.54
N PRO A 93 5.39 -3.68 -10.14
CA PRO A 93 5.98 -4.42 -11.26
C PRO A 93 6.08 -3.58 -12.55
N PHE A 94 5.44 -2.41 -12.57
CA PHE A 94 5.41 -1.44 -13.67
C PHE A 94 5.34 -0.01 -13.11
N GLY A 95 5.52 1.00 -13.98
CA GLY A 95 5.37 2.40 -13.59
C GLY A 95 3.99 2.71 -12.99
N ALA A 96 3.92 3.77 -12.17
CA ALA A 96 2.74 4.14 -11.38
C ALA A 96 1.45 4.22 -12.21
N ASP A 97 1.51 4.86 -13.38
CA ASP A 97 0.33 5.05 -14.25
C ASP A 97 -0.18 3.73 -14.83
N LEU A 98 0.71 2.82 -15.20
CA LEU A 98 0.31 1.49 -15.67
C LEU A 98 -0.24 0.65 -14.51
N ASN A 99 0.33 0.78 -13.32
CA ASN A 99 -0.20 0.12 -12.13
C ASN A 99 -1.62 0.58 -11.79
N LEU A 100 -1.82 1.89 -11.86
CA LEU A 100 -3.12 2.52 -11.68
C LEU A 100 -4.12 2.00 -12.73
N ALA A 101 -3.74 2.03 -14.01
CA ALA A 101 -4.61 1.62 -15.11
C ALA A 101 -5.09 0.16 -14.99
N ILE A 102 -4.23 -0.74 -14.51
CA ILE A 102 -4.58 -2.14 -14.30
C ILE A 102 -5.50 -2.31 -13.08
N ASN A 103 -5.15 -1.69 -11.96
CA ASN A 103 -5.85 -1.91 -10.69
C ASN A 103 -7.11 -1.05 -10.50
N ALA A 104 -7.36 -0.06 -11.36
CA ALA A 104 -8.62 0.68 -11.39
C ALA A 104 -9.79 -0.12 -11.99
N HIS A 105 -9.51 -1.30 -12.58
CA HIS A 105 -10.49 -2.18 -13.24
C HIS A 105 -11.27 -1.51 -14.38
N PRO A 106 -10.60 -0.92 -15.39
CA PRO A 106 -11.28 -0.32 -16.53
C PRO A 106 -12.07 -1.38 -17.30
N THR A 107 -13.31 -1.06 -17.62
CA THR A 107 -14.17 -1.92 -18.46
C THR A 107 -14.03 -1.59 -19.95
N THR A 108 -13.37 -0.48 -20.28
CA THR A 108 -13.14 -0.03 -21.65
C THR A 108 -11.65 0.18 -21.95
N PRO A 109 -11.20 -0.06 -23.21
CA PRO A 109 -9.84 0.29 -23.62
C PRO A 109 -9.54 1.79 -23.52
N ALA A 110 -10.56 2.64 -23.64
CA ALA A 110 -10.41 4.09 -23.59
C ALA A 110 -10.00 4.57 -22.19
N ASP A 111 -10.67 4.05 -21.14
CA ASP A 111 -10.33 4.36 -19.75
C ASP A 111 -8.94 3.83 -19.38
N ALA A 112 -8.63 2.60 -19.78
CA ALA A 112 -7.30 2.02 -19.56
C ALA A 112 -6.20 2.90 -20.19
N ALA A 113 -6.40 3.34 -21.43
CA ALA A 113 -5.45 4.20 -22.12
C ALA A 113 -5.35 5.61 -21.50
N ALA A 114 -6.46 6.17 -21.00
CA ALA A 114 -6.47 7.45 -20.30
C ALA A 114 -5.63 7.37 -19.01
N LEU A 115 -5.88 6.36 -18.18
CA LEU A 115 -5.14 6.14 -16.94
C LEU A 115 -3.64 5.89 -17.18
N CYS A 116 -3.28 5.14 -18.22
CA CYS A 116 -1.87 4.95 -18.62
C CYS A 116 -1.16 6.25 -19.02
N ARG A 117 -1.91 7.30 -19.40
CA ARG A 117 -1.37 8.64 -19.70
C ARG A 117 -1.45 9.59 -18.50
N GLY A 118 -1.79 9.10 -17.31
CA GLY A 118 -2.01 9.92 -16.12
C GLY A 118 -3.31 10.76 -16.17
N GLN A 119 -4.21 10.46 -17.10
CA GLN A 119 -5.49 11.18 -17.26
C GLN A 119 -6.59 10.53 -16.40
N PRO A 120 -7.69 11.24 -16.09
CA PRO A 120 -8.86 10.62 -15.45
C PRO A 120 -9.56 9.62 -16.37
N ALA A 121 -10.19 8.60 -15.77
CA ALA A 121 -11.13 7.73 -16.46
C ALA A 121 -12.48 8.44 -16.67
N ALA A 122 -13.17 8.09 -17.76
CA ALA A 122 -14.52 8.60 -18.04
C ALA A 122 -15.59 7.85 -17.23
N ASP A 123 -15.37 6.55 -16.99
CA ASP A 123 -16.23 5.76 -16.10
C ASP A 123 -16.03 6.20 -14.63
N PRO A 124 -17.09 6.68 -13.95
CA PRO A 124 -16.99 7.17 -12.56
C PRO A 124 -16.52 6.11 -11.56
N GLN A 125 -16.87 4.83 -11.76
CA GLN A 125 -16.46 3.76 -10.86
C GLN A 125 -14.97 3.45 -11.02
N VAL A 126 -14.48 3.45 -12.26
CA VAL A 126 -13.05 3.30 -12.57
C VAL A 126 -12.26 4.47 -11.98
N GLU A 127 -12.77 5.70 -12.13
CA GLU A 127 -12.12 6.88 -11.56
C GLU A 127 -12.11 6.84 -10.02
N ALA A 128 -13.17 6.35 -9.38
CA ALA A 128 -13.20 6.18 -7.92
C ALA A 128 -12.10 5.22 -7.42
N HIS A 129 -11.91 4.08 -8.11
CA HIS A 129 -10.80 3.16 -7.79
C HIS A 129 -9.43 3.80 -8.05
N ALA A 130 -9.28 4.51 -9.18
CA ALA A 130 -8.04 5.21 -9.49
C ALA A 130 -7.71 6.28 -8.43
N ALA A 131 -8.70 7.06 -7.99
CA ALA A 131 -8.55 8.07 -6.96
C ALA A 131 -8.14 7.47 -5.61
N ALA A 132 -8.69 6.31 -5.23
CA ALA A 132 -8.28 5.58 -4.02
C ALA A 132 -6.78 5.20 -4.08
N ILE A 133 -6.34 4.61 -5.19
CA ILE A 133 -4.93 4.24 -5.39
C ILE A 133 -4.03 5.49 -5.33
N ARG A 134 -4.38 6.56 -6.06
CA ARG A 134 -3.61 7.82 -6.06
C ARG A 134 -3.46 8.40 -4.66
N THR A 135 -4.55 8.41 -3.88
CA THR A 135 -4.58 8.93 -2.51
C THR A 135 -3.60 8.18 -1.61
N ILE A 136 -3.53 6.86 -1.75
CA ILE A 136 -2.60 6.03 -0.96
C ILE A 136 -1.15 6.28 -1.39
N THR A 137 -0.88 6.33 -2.69
CA THR A 137 0.49 6.47 -3.23
C THR A 137 1.11 7.85 -3.11
N ALA A 138 0.32 8.89 -2.78
CA ALA A 138 0.79 10.26 -2.64
C ALA A 138 1.37 10.58 -1.25
N ARG A 139 1.34 9.63 -0.31
CA ARG A 139 1.79 9.77 1.08
C ARG A 139 3.11 9.04 1.31
#